data_AF-A0A9Q0MWD9-F1
#
_entry.id   AF-A0A9Q0MWD9-F1
#
_cell.length_a   1.000
_cell.length_b   1.000
_cell.length_c   1.000
_cell.angle_alpha   90.00
_cell.angle_beta   90.00
_cell.angle_gamma   90.00
#
_symmetry.space_group_name_H-M   'P 1'
#
loop_
_entity.id
_entity.type
_entity.pdbx_description
1 polymer ?
#
loop_
_entity_poly.entity_id
_entity_poly.type
_entity_poly.pdbx_seq_one_letter_code
_entity_poly.pdbx_strand_id
1 'polypeptide(L)'
;RTSTSLWGEWMGVLHADEIEYIFGQPINKSLQYRERERELSRRMVHAVSEFARTGNPAPDGETWPEYSKENPVYYIFNAEGEGSKEDEKQKVEKLGKGPMATACAFWNDYLPRLRMWAEPQNLPCMNLEDSSRTSTSTHISAPSKSIAMLVLLLATNLLTGM
;
A
#
# COMPACT_ATOMS: atom_id res chain seq x y z
N ARG A 1 -16.95 4.55 -4.94
CA ARG A 1 -16.36 5.90 -5.02
C ARG A 1 -17.40 6.93 -4.64
N THR A 2 -17.00 8.02 -4.00
CA THR A 2 -17.89 9.14 -3.68
C THR A 2 -18.35 9.83 -4.97
N SER A 3 -19.62 10.23 -5.04
CA SER A 3 -20.24 10.77 -6.26
C SER A 3 -19.73 12.16 -6.61
N THR A 4 -19.15 12.87 -5.65
CA THR A 4 -18.52 14.18 -5.79
C THR A 4 -17.03 14.14 -6.09
N SER A 5 -16.43 12.95 -6.24
CA SER A 5 -15.01 12.83 -6.57
C SER A 5 -14.73 13.46 -7.93
N LEU A 6 -13.72 14.34 -7.97
CA LEU A 6 -13.22 15.00 -9.18
C LEU A 6 -12.18 14.15 -9.94
N TRP A 7 -11.75 13.03 -9.35
CA TRP A 7 -10.77 12.13 -9.94
C TRP A 7 -11.38 11.29 -11.06
N GLY A 8 -10.53 10.84 -11.98
CA GLY A 8 -10.97 10.01 -13.11
C GLY A 8 -11.57 8.68 -12.63
N GLU A 9 -12.62 8.19 -13.30
CA GLU A 9 -13.38 7.03 -12.84
C GLU A 9 -12.53 5.76 -12.67
N TRP A 10 -11.48 5.60 -13.48
CA TRP A 10 -10.54 4.49 -13.42
C TRP A 10 -9.78 4.39 -12.09
N MET A 11 -9.69 5.50 -11.34
CA MET A 11 -9.04 5.53 -10.02
C MET A 11 -9.90 4.88 -8.94
N GLY A 12 -11.19 4.66 -9.20
CA GLY A 12 -12.08 3.95 -8.29
C GLY A 12 -12.26 4.65 -6.95
N VAL A 13 -12.00 3.93 -5.86
CA VAL A 13 -12.00 4.45 -4.48
C VAL A 13 -10.56 4.79 -4.14
N LEU A 14 -10.27 6.08 -3.92
CA LEU A 14 -8.92 6.51 -3.59
C LEU A 14 -8.57 6.16 -2.15
N HIS A 15 -7.27 6.06 -1.89
CA HIS A 15 -6.79 6.07 -0.51
C HIS A 15 -7.29 7.32 0.21
N ALA A 16 -7.81 7.15 1.42
CA ALA A 16 -8.41 8.19 2.25
C ALA A 16 -9.81 8.68 1.82
N ASP A 17 -10.43 8.13 0.77
CA ASP A 17 -11.84 8.43 0.45
C ASP A 17 -12.79 8.03 1.60
N GLU A 18 -12.39 7.10 2.47
CA GLU A 18 -13.19 6.67 3.63
C GLU A 18 -13.25 7.71 4.76
N ILE A 19 -12.29 8.62 4.83
CA ILE A 19 -12.15 9.57 5.94
C ILE A 19 -13.38 10.46 6.05
N GLU A 20 -13.85 11.04 4.94
CA GLU A 20 -15.04 11.90 4.94
C GLU A 20 -16.29 11.18 5.45
N TYR A 21 -16.41 9.88 5.16
CA TYR A 21 -17.55 9.05 5.57
C TYR A 21 -17.49 8.71 7.06
N ILE A 22 -16.31 8.35 7.58
CA ILE A 22 -16.10 8.06 9.01
C ILE A 22 -16.36 9.29 9.87
N PHE A 23 -16.01 10.49 9.39
CA PHE A 23 -16.26 11.74 10.10
C PHE A 23 -17.64 12.35 9.87
N GLY A 24 -18.51 11.69 9.10
CA GLY A 24 -19.90 12.14 8.95
C GLY A 24 -20.10 13.29 7.97
N GLN A 25 -19.13 13.61 7.10
CA GLN A 25 -19.28 14.71 6.12
C GLN A 25 -20.51 14.53 5.22
N PRO A 26 -20.81 13.31 4.70
CA PRO A 26 -22.04 13.08 3.94
C PRO A 26 -23.34 13.32 4.73
N ILE A 27 -23.33 13.35 6.06
CA ILE A 27 -24.52 13.66 6.86
C ILE A 27 -24.85 15.16 6.81
N ASN A 28 -23.85 16.01 6.57
CA ASN A 28 -24.02 17.46 6.44
C ASN A 28 -24.85 17.80 5.19
N LYS A 29 -26.07 18.33 5.40
CA LYS A 29 -27.00 18.67 4.32
C LYS A 29 -26.54 19.85 3.45
N SER A 30 -25.58 20.65 3.93
CA SER A 30 -24.98 21.73 3.15
C SER A 30 -24.01 21.23 2.08
N LEU A 31 -23.54 19.99 2.18
CA LEU A 31 -22.67 19.35 1.19
C LEU A 31 -23.48 18.46 0.25
N GLN A 32 -23.05 18.38 -1.00
CA GLN A 32 -23.71 17.56 -2.03
C GLN A 32 -23.28 16.10 -1.89
N TYR A 33 -24.21 15.22 -1.49
CA TYR A 33 -24.04 13.77 -1.50
C TYR A 33 -25.38 13.12 -1.83
N ARG A 34 -25.35 11.93 -2.43
CA ARG A 34 -26.54 11.12 -2.69
C ARG A 34 -27.05 10.52 -1.39
N GLU A 35 -28.35 10.24 -1.28
CA GLU A 35 -28.93 9.71 -0.02
C GLU A 35 -28.26 8.40 0.44
N ARG A 36 -27.97 7.49 -0.50
CA ARG A 36 -27.22 6.27 -0.20
C ARG A 36 -25.83 6.50 0.42
N GLU A 37 -25.17 7.63 0.09
CA GLU A 37 -23.87 8.00 0.64
C GLU A 37 -24.02 8.60 2.04
N ARG A 38 -25.11 9.34 2.27
CA ARG A 38 -25.47 9.82 3.61
C ARG A 38 -25.74 8.64 4.54
N GLU A 39 -26.47 7.64 4.05
CA GLU A 39 -26.76 6.43 4.82
C GLU A 39 -25.51 5.60 5.09
N LEU A 40 -24.65 5.41 4.09
CA LEU A 40 -23.36 4.77 4.28
C LEU A 40 -22.53 5.47 5.37
N SER A 41 -22.48 6.80 5.34
CA SER A 41 -21.76 7.57 6.35
C SER A 41 -22.36 7.44 7.75
N ARG A 42 -23.69 7.42 7.89
CA ARG A 42 -24.35 7.14 9.19
C ARG A 42 -23.90 5.79 9.74
N ARG A 43 -23.88 4.75 8.90
CA ARG A 43 -23.42 3.40 9.30
C ARG A 43 -21.95 3.39 9.71
N MET A 44 -21.08 4.07 8.97
CA MET A 44 -19.65 4.15 9.29
C MET A 44 -19.39 4.92 10.59
N VAL A 45 -20.03 6.08 10.78
CA VAL A 45 -19.96 6.86 12.03
C VAL A 45 -20.47 6.02 13.20
N HIS A 46 -21.60 5.33 13.04
CA HIS A 46 -22.16 4.46 14.07
C HIS A 46 -21.19 3.33 14.44
N ALA A 47 -20.65 2.62 13.46
CA ALA A 47 -19.70 1.53 13.69
C ALA A 47 -18.45 2.00 14.45
N VAL A 48 -17.89 3.16 14.07
CA VAL A 48 -16.72 3.73 14.77
C VAL A 48 -17.07 4.21 16.17
N SER A 49 -18.24 4.82 16.36
CA SER A 49 -18.72 5.28 17.67
C SER A 49 -18.97 4.11 18.61
N GLU A 50 -19.58 3.04 18.11
CA GLU A 50 -19.91 1.84 18.86
C GLU A 50 -18.64 1.07 19.23
N PHE A 51 -17.68 0.95 18.31
CA PHE A 51 -16.36 0.42 18.62
C PHE A 51 -15.65 1.23 19.72
N ALA A 52 -15.67 2.56 19.65
CA ALA A 52 -15.08 3.39 20.69
C ALA A 52 -15.76 3.22 22.06
N ARG A 53 -17.05 2.89 22.07
CA ARG A 53 -17.86 2.72 23.30
C ARG A 53 -17.76 1.32 23.90
N THR A 54 -17.78 0.27 23.09
CA THR A 54 -17.94 -1.12 23.53
C THR A 54 -16.83 -2.06 23.06
N GLY A 55 -15.97 -1.61 22.14
CA GLY A 55 -14.97 -2.45 21.48
C GLY A 55 -15.54 -3.31 20.34
N ASN A 56 -16.84 -3.22 20.04
CA ASN A 56 -17.49 -3.98 18.96
C ASN A 56 -18.14 -3.01 17.94
N PRO A 57 -17.73 -3.01 16.66
CA PRO A 57 -18.31 -2.13 15.65
C PRO A 57 -19.62 -2.66 15.03
N ALA A 58 -20.06 -3.87 15.40
CA ALA A 58 -21.21 -4.53 14.78
C ALA A 58 -22.51 -3.72 14.96
N PRO A 59 -23.26 -3.43 13.88
CA PRO A 59 -24.60 -2.87 13.99
C PRO A 59 -25.56 -3.83 14.72
N ASP A 60 -26.56 -3.27 15.39
CA ASP A 60 -27.58 -4.07 16.07
C ASP A 60 -28.28 -5.04 15.10
N GLY A 61 -28.30 -6.33 15.46
CA GLY A 61 -28.93 -7.37 14.64
C GLY A 61 -28.11 -7.81 13.41
N GLU A 62 -26.92 -7.28 13.21
CA GLU A 62 -26.00 -7.70 12.14
C GLU A 62 -24.83 -8.53 12.70
N THR A 63 -24.44 -9.58 11.96
CA THR A 63 -23.29 -10.40 12.32
C THR A 63 -22.03 -9.82 11.68
N TRP A 64 -21.17 -9.20 12.47
CA TRP A 64 -19.80 -8.86 12.11
C TRP A 64 -18.85 -9.64 13.02
N PRO A 65 -18.32 -10.80 12.57
CA PRO A 65 -17.47 -11.64 13.39
C PRO A 65 -16.07 -11.04 13.55
N GLU A 66 -15.36 -11.42 14.62
CA GLU A 66 -13.96 -11.07 14.81
C GLU A 66 -13.08 -11.62 13.69
N TYR A 67 -12.12 -10.81 13.26
CA TYR A 67 -11.13 -11.20 12.27
C TYR A 67 -10.07 -12.12 12.90
N SER A 68 -9.76 -13.23 12.24
CA SER A 68 -8.63 -14.09 12.59
C SER A 68 -7.93 -14.60 11.33
N LYS A 69 -6.73 -15.19 11.47
CA LYS A 69 -6.01 -15.80 10.35
C LYS A 69 -6.78 -17.00 9.80
N GLU A 70 -7.45 -17.75 10.68
CA GLU A 70 -8.22 -18.95 10.36
C GLU A 70 -9.58 -18.61 9.75
N ASN A 71 -10.16 -17.48 10.16
CA ASN A 71 -11.43 -16.96 9.65
C ASN A 71 -11.28 -15.46 9.29
N PRO A 72 -10.66 -15.13 8.14
CA PRO A 72 -10.30 -13.76 7.78
C PRO A 72 -11.48 -12.98 7.20
N VAL A 73 -12.60 -12.95 7.91
CA VAL A 73 -13.81 -12.23 7.47
C VAL A 73 -13.66 -10.74 7.74
N TYR A 74 -14.08 -9.91 6.77
CA TYR A 74 -14.10 -8.46 6.91
C TYR A 74 -15.46 -7.92 6.50
N TYR A 75 -15.82 -6.75 7.04
CA TYR A 75 -17.07 -6.07 6.74
C TYR A 75 -16.89 -5.10 5.57
N ILE A 76 -17.87 -5.06 4.67
CA ILE A 76 -17.83 -4.22 3.47
C ILE A 76 -18.73 -3.00 3.66
N PHE A 77 -18.11 -1.83 3.68
CA PHE A 77 -18.83 -0.57 3.58
C PHE A 77 -19.07 -0.21 2.12
N ASN A 78 -20.30 -0.40 1.66
CA ASN A 78 -20.75 -0.04 0.32
C ASN A 78 -22.13 0.66 0.39
N ALA A 79 -22.36 1.60 -0.53
CA ALA A 79 -23.63 2.32 -0.69
C ALA A 79 -24.57 1.65 -1.71
N GLU A 80 -24.12 0.59 -2.40
CA GLU A 80 -24.95 -0.20 -3.31
C GLU A 80 -25.87 -1.17 -2.54
N GLY A 81 -27.10 -1.38 -3.05
CA GLY A 81 -28.06 -2.35 -2.49
C GLY A 81 -28.91 -1.84 -1.33
N GLU A 82 -28.84 -0.57 -0.98
CA GLU A 82 -29.68 0.04 0.07
C GLU A 82 -30.61 1.12 -0.53
N GLY A 83 -31.92 0.84 -0.51
CA GLY A 83 -32.97 1.80 -0.90
C GLY A 83 -33.99 1.31 -1.93
N SER A 84 -33.75 0.18 -2.62
CA SER A 84 -34.68 -0.42 -3.58
C SER A 84 -35.48 -1.53 -2.91
N LYS A 85 -36.81 -1.35 -2.81
CA LYS A 85 -37.77 -2.37 -2.34
C LYS A 85 -37.89 -3.59 -3.27
N GLU A 86 -37.07 -3.65 -4.32
CA GLU A 86 -37.08 -4.68 -5.37
C GLU A 86 -35.99 -5.75 -5.17
N ASP A 87 -35.11 -5.57 -4.16
CA ASP A 87 -33.85 -6.32 -4.05
C ASP A 87 -33.83 -7.43 -2.98
N GLU A 88 -34.95 -8.09 -2.69
CA GLU A 88 -34.90 -9.38 -1.97
C GLU A 88 -34.10 -10.44 -2.75
N LYS A 89 -33.93 -10.26 -4.06
CA LYS A 89 -33.21 -11.20 -4.94
C LYS A 89 -31.71 -10.96 -5.03
N GLN A 90 -31.20 -9.82 -4.55
CA GLN A 90 -29.77 -9.51 -4.64
C GLN A 90 -29.27 -8.91 -3.32
N LYS A 91 -29.27 -9.75 -2.28
CA LYS A 91 -28.66 -9.43 -1.00
C LYS A 91 -27.17 -9.17 -1.24
N VAL A 92 -26.77 -7.89 -1.30
CA VAL A 92 -25.36 -7.51 -1.42
C VAL A 92 -24.63 -8.11 -0.22
N GLU A 93 -23.60 -8.91 -0.50
CA GLU A 93 -22.82 -9.58 0.54
C GLU A 93 -22.11 -8.52 1.37
N LYS A 94 -22.53 -8.35 2.63
CA LYS A 94 -21.95 -7.37 3.58
C LYS A 94 -20.62 -7.84 4.17
N LEU A 95 -20.33 -9.13 4.04
CA LEU A 95 -19.11 -9.75 4.54
C LEU A 95 -18.30 -10.24 3.35
N GLY A 96 -17.02 -9.90 3.33
CA GLY A 96 -16.04 -10.50 2.43
C GLY A 96 -15.19 -11.51 3.18
N LYS A 97 -14.56 -12.41 2.44
CA LYS A 97 -13.53 -13.32 2.97
C LYS A 97 -12.16 -12.90 2.46
N GLY A 98 -11.33 -12.41 3.38
CA GLY A 98 -9.95 -11.98 3.21
C GLY A 98 -9.79 -10.89 2.17
N PRO A 99 -9.47 -9.63 2.53
CA PRO A 99 -9.13 -8.67 1.50
C PRO A 99 -7.87 -9.19 0.82
N MET A 100 -8.00 -9.52 -0.46
CA MET A 100 -6.87 -9.93 -1.27
C MET A 100 -6.08 -11.12 -0.70
N ALA A 101 -6.68 -12.14 -0.06
CA ALA A 101 -5.89 -13.26 0.49
C ALA A 101 -4.88 -13.83 -0.55
N THR A 102 -5.32 -13.97 -1.80
CA THR A 102 -4.46 -14.33 -2.94
C THR A 102 -3.42 -13.25 -3.29
N ALA A 103 -3.77 -11.97 -3.28
CA ALA A 103 -2.83 -10.89 -3.63
C ALA A 103 -1.81 -10.59 -2.50
N CYS A 104 -2.24 -10.67 -1.25
CA CYS A 104 -1.39 -10.60 -0.06
C CYS A 104 -0.49 -11.83 0.05
N ALA A 105 -0.93 -13.03 -0.34
CA ALA A 105 -0.09 -14.24 -0.32
C ALA A 105 1.18 -14.08 -1.15
N PHE A 106 1.13 -13.35 -2.27
CA PHE A 106 2.35 -13.03 -3.01
C PHE A 106 3.37 -12.27 -2.14
N TRP A 107 2.94 -11.19 -1.50
CA TRP A 107 3.83 -10.32 -0.71
C TRP A 107 4.26 -10.95 0.62
N ASN A 108 3.34 -11.66 1.28
CA ASN A 108 3.53 -12.16 2.64
C ASN A 108 4.13 -13.56 2.67
N ASP A 109 3.82 -14.42 1.69
CA ASP A 109 4.23 -15.82 1.70
C ASP A 109 5.28 -16.16 0.63
N TYR A 110 5.12 -15.63 -0.58
CA TYR A 110 5.96 -16.01 -1.73
C TYR A 110 7.21 -15.14 -1.87
N LEU A 111 7.07 -13.82 -1.84
CA LEU A 111 8.18 -12.88 -2.01
C LEU A 111 9.31 -13.07 -0.98
N PRO A 112 9.05 -13.36 0.31
CA PRO A 112 10.11 -13.67 1.27
C PRO A 112 10.96 -14.89 0.87
N ARG A 113 10.33 -15.92 0.29
CA ARG A 113 11.03 -17.12 -0.20
C ARG A 113 11.91 -16.81 -1.40
N LEU A 114 11.44 -15.94 -2.30
CA LEU A 114 12.26 -15.46 -3.42
C LEU A 114 13.48 -14.66 -2.93
N ARG A 115 13.29 -13.78 -1.93
CA ARG A 115 14.40 -13.00 -1.37
C ARG A 115 15.48 -13.90 -0.77
N MET A 116 15.09 -14.97 -0.07
CA MET A 116 16.04 -15.95 0.48
C MET A 116 16.93 -16.61 -0.58
N TRP A 117 16.42 -16.78 -1.80
CA TRP A 117 17.20 -17.33 -2.92
C TRP A 117 18.02 -16.27 -3.64
N ALA A 118 17.55 -15.02 -3.66
CA ALA A 118 18.22 -13.90 -4.29
C ALA A 118 19.38 -13.35 -3.46
N GLU A 119 19.33 -13.48 -2.14
CA GLU A 119 20.47 -13.15 -1.27
C GLU A 119 21.54 -14.22 -1.42
N PRO A 120 22.79 -13.86 -1.79
CA PRO A 120 23.89 -14.79 -1.78
C PRO A 120 24.08 -15.25 -0.34
N GLN A 121 23.63 -16.47 -0.05
CA GLN A 121 24.19 -17.22 1.07
C GLN A 121 25.70 -17.18 0.89
N ASN A 122 26.47 -17.06 1.96
CA ASN A 122 27.93 -17.20 1.94
C ASN A 122 28.30 -18.59 1.37
N LEU A 123 28.23 -18.70 0.04
CA LEU A 123 28.41 -19.90 -0.74
C LEU A 123 29.91 -19.98 -1.01
N PRO A 124 30.60 -21.04 -0.55
CA PRO A 124 32.05 -21.18 -0.70
C PRO A 124 32.51 -21.33 -2.16
N CYS A 125 31.63 -21.18 -3.16
CA CYS A 125 31.94 -21.43 -4.55
C CYS A 125 32.44 -20.20 -5.33
N MET A 126 32.56 -19.03 -4.70
CA MET A 126 33.23 -17.86 -5.30
C MET A 126 34.70 -17.70 -4.86
N ASN A 127 35.19 -18.53 -3.92
CA ASN A 127 36.59 -18.50 -3.45
C ASN A 127 37.46 -19.56 -4.12
N LEU A 128 37.24 -19.85 -5.40
CA LEU A 128 38.28 -20.48 -6.22
C LEU A 128 39.09 -19.35 -6.84
N GLU A 129 39.93 -18.72 -6.01
CA GLU A 129 41.10 -18.03 -6.51
C GLU A 129 41.94 -19.06 -7.28
N ASP A 130 41.90 -18.87 -8.59
CA ASP A 130 42.69 -19.43 -9.68
C ASP A 130 44.04 -20.03 -9.24
N SER A 131 44.00 -21.23 -8.66
CA SER A 131 45.19 -22.04 -8.39
C SER A 131 45.57 -22.79 -9.66
N SER A 132 45.90 -22.08 -10.75
CA SER A 132 46.67 -22.58 -11.90
C SER A 132 46.80 -21.54 -13.00
N ARG A 133 47.83 -20.68 -12.94
CA ARG A 133 48.62 -20.23 -14.11
C ARG A 133 49.85 -19.46 -13.68
N THR A 134 50.96 -20.17 -13.59
CA THR A 134 52.31 -19.61 -13.76
C THR A 134 52.38 -18.95 -15.14
N SER A 135 52.41 -17.62 -15.18
CA SER A 135 52.90 -16.85 -16.31
C SER A 135 53.49 -15.54 -15.79
N THR A 136 54.81 -15.48 -15.75
CA THR A 136 55.57 -14.23 -15.61
C THR A 136 55.09 -13.22 -16.64
N SER A 137 54.58 -12.08 -16.19
CA SER A 137 54.40 -10.90 -17.03
C SER A 137 54.85 -9.67 -16.25
N THR A 138 55.74 -8.94 -16.89
CA THR A 138 56.49 -7.79 -16.41
C THR A 138 55.61 -6.65 -15.90
N HIS A 139 55.98 -6.12 -14.74
CA HIS A 139 55.43 -4.94 -14.09
C HIS A 139 55.52 -3.71 -15.02
N ILE A 140 54.38 -3.20 -15.50
CA ILE A 140 54.26 -1.84 -16.04
C ILE A 140 53.33 -1.07 -15.11
N SER A 141 53.92 -0.31 -14.18
CA SER A 141 53.20 0.64 -13.35
C SER A 141 52.76 1.84 -14.19
N ALA A 142 51.45 1.98 -14.42
CA ALA A 142 50.88 3.24 -14.87
C ALA A 142 50.63 4.14 -13.64
N PRO A 143 51.15 5.39 -13.59
CA PRO A 143 50.88 6.27 -12.47
C PRO A 143 49.43 6.76 -12.54
N SER A 144 48.69 6.50 -11.46
CA SER A 144 47.39 7.11 -11.19
C SER A 144 47.55 8.63 -11.14
N LYS A 145 47.05 9.34 -12.17
CA LYS A 145 46.94 10.79 -12.10
C LYS A 145 45.72 11.11 -11.23
N SER A 146 45.99 11.38 -9.95
CA SER A 146 45.02 11.92 -9.00
C SER A 146 44.23 13.07 -9.61
N ILE A 147 42.91 12.97 -9.51
CA ILE A 147 41.88 13.95 -9.91
C ILE A 147 42.04 15.31 -9.16
N ALA A 148 43.01 15.42 -8.24
CA ALA A 148 43.28 16.61 -7.44
C ALA A 148 43.76 17.85 -8.25
N MET A 149 44.23 17.70 -9.50
CA MET A 149 44.68 18.85 -10.31
C MET A 149 43.57 19.54 -11.14
N LEU A 150 42.37 18.96 -11.24
CA LEU A 150 41.25 19.63 -11.94
C LEU A 150 40.51 20.63 -11.02
N VAL A 151 40.60 20.44 -9.71
CA VAL A 151 39.96 21.33 -8.73
C VAL A 151 40.76 22.62 -8.51
N LEU A 152 42.09 22.60 -8.68
CA LEU A 152 42.91 23.80 -8.51
C LEU A 152 42.84 24.78 -9.69
N LEU A 153 42.64 24.29 -10.92
CA LEU A 153 42.56 25.14 -12.13
C LEU A 153 41.20 25.85 -12.32
N LEU A 154 40.14 25.37 -11.66
CA LEU A 154 38.86 26.08 -11.60
C LEU A 154 38.83 27.13 -10.50
N ALA A 155 39.59 26.94 -9.41
CA ALA A 155 39.66 27.91 -8.30
C ALA A 155 40.48 29.16 -8.63
N THR A 156 41.48 29.08 -9.52
CA THR A 156 42.27 30.27 -9.91
C THR A 156 41.59 31.13 -10.98
N ASN A 157 40.67 30.57 -11.79
CA ASN A 157 39.94 31.35 -12.80
C ASN A 157 38.73 32.14 -12.24
N LEU A 158 38.35 31.94 -10.97
CA LEU A 158 37.36 32.79 -10.29
C LEU A 158 37.97 33.97 -9.54
N LEU A 159 39.30 34.06 -9.38
CA LEU A 159 39.96 35.17 -8.67
C LEU A 159 40.61 36.22 -9.58
N THR A 160 40.64 36.02 -10.91
CA THR A 160 41.16 37.00 -11.88
C THR A 160 40.09 37.52 -12.84
N GLY A 161 38.82 37.35 -12.51
CA GLY A 161 37.66 37.73 -13.31
C GLY A 161 36.80 38.85 -12.71
N MET A 162 37.39 39.74 -11.90
CA MET A 162 36.87 41.05 -11.51
C MET A 162 38.00 42.07 -11.53
#